data_AF-A0A8T4K9S4-F1
#
_entry.id   AF-A0A8T4K9S4-F1
#
_cell.length_a   1.000
_cell.length_b   1.000
_cell.length_c   1.000
_cell.angle_alpha   90.00
_cell.angle_beta   90.00
_cell.angle_gamma   90.00
#
_symmetry.space_group_name_H-M   'P 1'
#
loop_
_entity.id
_entity.type
_entity.pdbx_description
1 polymer ?
#
loop_
_entity_poly.entity_id
_entity_poly.type
_entity_poly.pdbx_seq_one_letter_code
_entity_poly.pdbx_strand_id
1 'polypeptide(L)'
;MGKKEIVTIDNIKYEKVQYTFSPTLEQRWMGMYPIFEQININIKVEGDAATQMNKKIKDHNVWKIHYCADFANIGHHDGLQCIPIFQVLVPTMTLEPTDVITQHWTILRELN
;
A
#
# COMPACT_ATOMS: atom_id res chain seq x y z
N MET A 1 2.85 -5.47 11.23
CA MET A 1 1.37 -5.42 11.17
C MET A 1 0.85 -4.87 12.49
N GLY A 2 -0.19 -4.03 12.48
CA GLY A 2 -0.79 -3.51 13.70
C GLY A 2 -1.42 -4.59 14.57
N LYS A 3 -1.56 -4.30 15.87
CA LYS A 3 -2.23 -5.19 16.82
C LYS A 3 -3.70 -5.34 16.44
N LYS A 4 -4.20 -6.59 16.46
CA LYS A 4 -5.62 -6.89 16.29
C LYS A 4 -6.35 -6.68 17.61
N GLU A 5 -7.47 -5.99 17.55
CA GLU A 5 -8.31 -5.67 18.71
C GLU A 5 -9.76 -5.96 18.38
N ILE A 6 -10.53 -6.41 19.38
CA ILE A 6 -11.98 -6.56 19.23
C ILE A 6 -12.64 -5.25 19.68
N VAL A 7 -13.41 -4.65 18.79
CA VAL A 7 -14.20 -3.44 19.09
C VAL A 7 -15.68 -3.71 18.81
N THR A 8 -16.57 -2.98 19.49
CA THR A 8 -18.01 -3.02 19.24
C THR A 8 -18.46 -1.65 18.76
N ILE A 9 -19.13 -1.62 17.61
CA ILE A 9 -19.71 -0.42 17.00
C ILE A 9 -21.14 -0.78 16.64
N ASP A 10 -22.12 -0.01 17.12
CA ASP A 10 -23.55 -0.25 16.86
C ASP A 10 -23.99 -1.70 17.11
N ASN A 11 -23.55 -2.26 18.25
CA ASN A 11 -23.79 -3.64 18.69
C ASN A 11 -23.18 -4.76 17.79
N ILE A 12 -22.39 -4.40 16.77
CA ILE A 12 -21.67 -5.35 15.91
C ILE A 12 -20.22 -5.44 16.40
N LYS A 13 -19.69 -6.67 16.51
CA LYS A 13 -18.29 -6.92 16.89
C LYS A 13 -17.40 -6.94 15.65
N TYR A 14 -16.27 -6.26 15.72
CA TYR A 14 -15.27 -6.24 14.65
C TYR A 14 -13.89 -6.65 15.18
N GLU A 15 -13.14 -7.40 14.38
CA GLU A 15 -11.69 -7.42 14.45
C GLU A 15 -11.18 -6.14 13.77
N LYS A 16 -10.67 -5.21 14.58
CA LYS A 16 -10.04 -3.97 14.14
C LYS A 16 -8.53 -4.15 14.04
N VAL A 17 -7.95 -3.58 13.01
CA VAL A 17 -6.51 -3.42 12.90
C VAL A 17 -6.17 -2.06 12.28
N GLN A 18 -5.07 -1.46 12.74
CA GLN A 18 -4.59 -0.18 12.22
C GLN A 18 -3.20 -0.33 11.60
N TYR A 19 -2.97 0.36 10.49
CA TYR A 19 -1.69 0.38 9.79
C TYR A 19 -1.28 1.80 9.49
N THR A 20 -0.02 2.10 9.76
CA THR A 20 0.63 3.34 9.37
C THR A 20 1.73 2.99 8.37
N PHE A 21 1.73 3.66 7.22
CA PHE A 21 2.70 3.39 6.16
C PHE A 21 3.12 4.67 5.46
N SER A 22 4.44 4.87 5.35
CA SER A 22 5.02 6.01 4.65
C SER A 22 5.70 5.51 3.38
N PRO A 23 5.08 5.65 2.19
CA PRO A 23 5.66 5.12 0.96
C PRO A 23 6.93 5.87 0.57
N THR A 24 7.89 5.14 -0.02
CA THR A 24 9.04 5.77 -0.68
C THR A 24 8.62 6.48 -1.97
N LEU A 25 9.52 7.29 -2.53
CA LEU A 25 9.28 7.96 -3.81
C LEU A 25 9.06 6.95 -4.94
N GLU A 26 9.81 5.85 -4.97
CA GLU A 26 9.67 4.74 -5.93
C GLU A 26 8.30 4.08 -5.82
N GLN A 27 7.84 3.83 -4.59
CA GLN A 27 6.53 3.24 -4.32
C GLN A 27 5.39 4.15 -4.77
N ARG A 28 5.47 5.46 -4.49
CA ARG A 28 4.53 6.47 -5.01
C ARG A 28 4.55 6.53 -6.54
N TRP A 29 5.73 6.48 -7.14
CA TRP A 29 5.90 6.55 -8.58
C TRP A 29 5.25 5.37 -9.29
N MET A 30 5.43 4.16 -8.79
CA MET A 30 4.82 2.94 -9.35
C MET A 30 3.37 2.74 -8.90
N GLY A 31 2.91 3.45 -7.86
CA GLY A 31 1.60 3.24 -7.25
C GLY A 31 1.50 1.90 -6.53
N MET A 32 2.63 1.37 -6.04
CA MET A 32 2.74 0.09 -5.35
C MET A 32 3.02 0.34 -3.87
N TYR A 33 2.16 -0.17 -3.00
CA TYR A 33 2.17 0.09 -1.55
C TYR A 33 2.11 -1.23 -0.80
N PRO A 34 3.26 -1.93 -0.69
CA PRO A 34 3.29 -3.29 -0.19
C PRO A 34 3.34 -3.31 1.34
N ILE A 35 2.24 -2.92 1.96
CA ILE A 35 2.09 -2.85 3.42
C ILE A 35 2.09 -4.26 4.04
N PHE A 36 1.65 -5.25 3.26
CA PHE A 36 1.70 -6.65 3.65
C PHE A 36 2.64 -7.39 2.72
N GLU A 37 3.83 -7.66 3.23
CA GLU A 37 4.86 -8.40 2.52
C GLU A 37 5.19 -9.67 3.30
N GLN A 38 5.11 -10.82 2.64
CA GLN A 38 5.77 -12.03 3.15
C GLN A 38 7.27 -12.03 2.85
N ILE A 39 7.71 -11.20 1.90
CA ILE A 39 9.09 -11.08 1.41
C ILE A 39 9.40 -9.60 1.24
N ASN A 40 10.54 -9.13 1.75
CA ASN A 40 10.97 -7.72 1.59
C ASN A 40 11.16 -7.36 0.11
N ILE A 41 10.43 -6.37 -0.38
CA ILE A 41 10.57 -5.89 -1.76
C ILE A 41 11.43 -4.62 -1.78
N ASN A 42 12.66 -4.77 -2.26
CA ASN A 42 13.55 -3.65 -2.51
C ASN A 42 13.39 -3.16 -3.96
N ILE A 43 12.64 -2.08 -4.12
CA ILE A 43 12.46 -1.43 -5.42
C ILE A 43 13.67 -0.54 -5.68
N LYS A 44 14.45 -0.85 -6.72
CA LYS A 44 15.51 0.03 -7.21
C LYS A 44 15.07 0.60 -8.55
N VAL A 45 14.97 1.92 -8.61
CA VAL A 45 14.78 2.64 -9.87
C VAL A 45 16.12 3.29 -10.23
N GLU A 46 16.66 2.98 -11.41
CA GLU A 46 17.97 3.44 -11.85
C GLU A 46 17.88 4.25 -13.16
N GLY A 47 18.98 4.90 -13.53
CA GLY A 47 19.13 5.64 -14.79
C GLY A 47 18.17 6.83 -14.94
N ASP A 48 17.69 7.02 -16.17
CA ASP A 48 16.84 8.16 -16.53
C ASP A 48 15.51 8.17 -15.76
N ALA A 49 14.98 6.99 -15.41
CA ALA A 49 13.76 6.88 -14.63
C ALA A 49 13.92 7.48 -13.22
N ALA A 50 15.06 7.25 -12.57
CA ALA A 50 15.36 7.84 -11.27
C ALA A 50 15.48 9.36 -11.37
N THR A 51 16.11 9.87 -12.43
CA THR A 51 16.26 11.31 -12.67
C THR A 51 14.92 11.99 -12.90
N GLN A 52 14.02 11.36 -13.68
CA GLN A 52 12.68 11.88 -13.93
C GLN A 52 11.83 11.91 -12.65
N MET A 53 11.87 10.82 -11.88
CA MET A 53 11.11 10.68 -10.64
C MET A 53 11.47 11.76 -9.61
N ASN A 54 12.75 12.15 -9.54
CA ASN A 54 13.22 13.19 -8.63
C ASN A 54 12.92 14.64 -9.08
N LYS A 55 12.46 14.84 -10.32
CA LYS A 55 12.17 16.19 -10.86
C LYS A 55 10.68 16.42 -11.11
N LYS A 56 9.88 15.35 -11.17
CA LYS A 56 8.50 15.44 -11.64
C LYS A 56 7.54 15.53 -10.46
N ILE A 57 6.73 16.58 -10.48
CA ILE A 57 5.52 16.69 -9.65
C ILE A 57 4.45 15.78 -10.25
N LYS A 58 3.77 14.99 -9.42
CA LYS A 58 2.80 13.99 -9.87
C LYS A 58 1.49 14.12 -9.11
N ASP A 59 0.39 13.93 -9.84
CA ASP A 59 -0.95 13.88 -9.26
C ASP A 59 -1.27 12.47 -8.73
N HIS A 60 -1.88 12.43 -7.55
CA HIS A 60 -2.29 11.22 -6.85
C HIS A 60 -3.75 11.34 -6.43
N ASN A 61 -4.57 10.39 -6.86
CA ASN A 61 -5.99 10.29 -6.50
C ASN A 61 -6.42 8.86 -6.16
N VAL A 62 -5.49 7.89 -6.25
CA VAL A 62 -5.74 6.48 -5.93
C VAL A 62 -4.68 5.99 -4.94
N TRP A 63 -5.14 5.52 -3.79
CA TRP A 63 -4.29 4.87 -2.78
C TRP A 63 -4.72 3.43 -2.61
N LYS A 64 -3.75 2.56 -2.39
CA LYS A 64 -3.97 1.11 -2.34
C LYS A 64 -3.22 0.51 -1.17
N ILE A 65 -3.68 -0.65 -0.72
CA ILE A 65 -2.90 -1.56 0.10
C ILE A 65 -2.62 -2.79 -0.74
N HIS A 66 -1.35 -3.10 -0.97
CA HIS A 66 -0.94 -4.32 -1.68
C HIS A 66 -0.58 -5.41 -0.68
N TYR A 67 -0.99 -6.64 -1.03
CA TYR A 67 -0.49 -7.88 -0.46
C TYR A 67 0.47 -8.51 -1.45
N CYS A 68 1.72 -8.67 -1.04
CA CYS A 68 2.77 -9.26 -1.85
C CYS A 68 3.23 -10.59 -1.28
N ALA A 69 3.12 -11.64 -2.11
CA ALA A 69 3.47 -13.01 -1.76
C ALA A 69 3.89 -13.78 -3.00
N ASP A 70 4.53 -14.93 -2.79
CA ASP A 70 4.76 -15.91 -3.85
C ASP A 70 3.46 -16.71 -4.09
N PHE A 71 2.96 -16.63 -5.30
CA PHE A 71 1.73 -17.31 -5.72
C PHE A 71 2.00 -18.49 -6.66
N ALA A 72 3.25 -18.93 -6.81
CA ALA A 72 3.61 -20.08 -7.64
C ALA A 72 2.80 -21.35 -7.28
N ASN A 73 2.57 -21.58 -5.98
CA ASN A 73 1.85 -22.75 -5.47
C ASN A 73 0.34 -22.77 -5.80
N ILE A 74 -0.22 -21.67 -6.29
CA ILE A 74 -1.63 -21.58 -6.70
C ILE A 74 -1.79 -21.31 -8.21
N GLY A 75 -0.75 -21.58 -9.01
CA GLY A 75 -0.81 -21.52 -10.47
C GLY A 75 -0.38 -20.20 -11.10
N HIS A 76 0.13 -19.24 -10.32
CA HIS A 76 0.75 -18.03 -10.84
C HIS A 76 2.24 -18.28 -11.11
N HIS A 77 2.53 -18.85 -12.29
CA HIS A 77 3.87 -19.33 -12.68
C HIS A 77 4.97 -18.25 -12.70
N ASP A 78 4.61 -16.97 -12.69
CA ASP A 78 5.54 -15.84 -12.66
C ASP A 78 6.10 -15.54 -11.25
N GLY A 79 5.67 -16.29 -10.21
CA GLY A 79 6.22 -16.20 -8.85
C GLY A 79 5.62 -15.06 -8.00
N LEU A 80 6.48 -14.23 -7.39
CA LEU A 80 6.09 -13.11 -6.52
C LEU A 80 5.15 -12.14 -7.22
N GLN A 81 3.95 -11.93 -6.67
CA GLN A 81 3.01 -10.90 -7.15
C GLN A 81 2.56 -9.98 -6.02
N CYS A 82 2.18 -8.76 -6.39
CA CYS A 82 1.60 -7.76 -5.49
C CYS A 82 0.17 -7.43 -5.92
N ILE A 83 -0.81 -7.88 -5.14
CA ILE A 83 -2.23 -7.71 -5.46
C ILE A 83 -2.79 -6.57 -4.61
N PRO A 84 -3.47 -5.57 -5.20
CA PRO A 84 -4.16 -4.55 -4.43
C PRO A 84 -5.40 -5.15 -3.77
N ILE A 85 -5.37 -5.28 -2.44
CA ILE A 85 -6.46 -5.87 -1.65
C ILE A 85 -7.41 -4.79 -1.08
N PHE A 86 -6.94 -3.55 -0.94
CA PHE A 86 -7.77 -2.39 -0.66
C PHE A 86 -7.41 -1.27 -1.64
N GLN A 87 -8.42 -0.52 -2.06
CA GLN A 87 -8.25 0.66 -2.91
C GLN A 87 -9.24 1.73 -2.46
N VAL A 88 -8.78 2.98 -2.44
CA VAL A 88 -9.62 4.15 -2.22
C VAL A 88 -9.30 5.20 -3.28
N LEU A 89 -10.37 5.82 -3.81
CA LEU A 89 -10.29 7.02 -4.64
C LEU A 89 -10.49 8.23 -3.74
N VAL A 90 -9.61 9.22 -3.87
CA VAL A 90 -9.64 10.46 -3.11
C VAL A 90 -9.57 11.66 -4.07
N PRO A 91 -9.93 12.87 -3.64
CA PRO A 91 -9.66 14.07 -4.43
C PRO A 91 -8.19 14.14 -4.86
N THR A 92 -7.94 14.63 -6.07
CA THR A 92 -6.59 14.68 -6.64
C THR A 92 -5.69 15.60 -5.80
N MET A 93 -4.54 15.06 -5.41
CA MET A 93 -3.48 15.78 -4.70
C MET A 93 -2.22 15.81 -5.57
N THR A 94 -1.65 16.98 -5.76
CA THR A 94 -0.39 17.16 -6.48
C THR A 94 0.75 17.08 -5.48
N LEU A 95 1.68 16.13 -5.66
CA LEU A 95 2.78 15.87 -4.73
C LEU A 95 4.14 16.08 -5.39
N GLU A 96 5.06 16.66 -4.63
CA GLU A 96 6.46 16.82 -4.98
C GLU A 96 7.29 15.56 -4.64
N PRO A 97 8.45 15.36 -5.28
CA PRO A 97 9.35 14.25 -4.97
C PRO A 97 9.82 14.24 -3.51
N THR A 98 10.00 15.42 -2.91
CA THR A 98 10.47 15.60 -1.53
C THR A 98 9.37 15.48 -0.48
N ASP A 99 8.10 15.42 -0.88
CA ASP A 99 6.99 15.30 0.07
C ASP A 99 7.02 13.98 0.82
N VAL A 100 6.79 14.07 2.12
CA VAL A 100 6.62 12.92 3.00
C VAL A 100 5.13 12.64 3.18
N ILE A 101 4.72 11.44 2.78
CA ILE A 101 3.34 10.99 2.90
C ILE A 101 3.25 9.92 3.98
N THR A 102 2.20 10.00 4.79
CA THR A 102 1.87 8.95 5.76
C THR A 102 0.41 8.54 5.58
N GLN A 103 0.20 7.27 5.27
CA GLN A 103 -1.11 6.67 5.14
C GLN A 103 -1.50 6.05 6.48
N HIS A 104 -2.71 6.35 6.96
CA HIS A 104 -3.30 5.74 8.14
C HIS A 104 -4.53 4.95 7.76
N TRP A 105 -4.43 3.63 7.81
CA TRP A 105 -5.52 2.72 7.48
C TRP A 105 -6.11 2.14 8.76
N THR A 106 -7.44 2.12 8.86
CA THR A 106 -8.18 1.34 9.86
C THR A 106 -9.04 0.33 9.10
N ILE A 107 -8.82 -0.95 9.35
CA ILE A 107 -9.55 -2.04 8.72
C ILE A 107 -10.40 -2.71 9.79
N LEU A 108 -11.69 -2.86 9.50
CA LEU A 108 -12.65 -3.55 10.34
C LEU A 108 -13.14 -4.79 9.60
N ARG A 109 -12.99 -5.95 10.22
CA ARG A 109 -13.61 -7.19 9.76
C ARG A 109 -14.70 -7.56 10.76
N GLU A 110 -15.93 -7.66 10.28
CA GLU A 110 -17.06 -8.12 11.10
C GLU A 110 -16.83 -9.55 11.59
N LEU A 111 -17.12 -9.78 12.87
CA LEU A 111 -17.11 -11.10 13.49
C LEU A 111 -18.55 -11.64 13.51
N ASN A 112 -18.96 -12.17 12.35
CA ASN A 112 -20.18 -12.98 12.24
C ASN A 112 -19.99 -14.36 12.87
#